data_AF-W6QZL3-F1
#
_entry.id   AF-W6QZL3-F1
#
_cell.length_a   1.000
_cell.length_b   1.000
_cell.length_c   1.000
_cell.angle_alpha   90.00
_cell.angle_beta   90.00
_cell.angle_gamma   90.00
#
_symmetry.space_group_name_H-M   'P 1'
#
loop_
_entity.id
_entity.type
_entity.pdbx_description
1 polymer ?
#
loop_
_entity_poly.entity_id
_entity_poly.type
_entity_poly.pdbx_seq_one_letter_code
_entity_poly.pdbx_strand_id
1 'polypeptide(L)'
;MVEKPYLLTATQVRDILQKNTITVEEYAHSLLARIEERDCIVKAWAFLDPAFVLSQARELDWIPQDQRGPLHGLVIGIKDIMNTKGESISDKTYTKQHKENGLWETKETSQQK
;
A
#
# COMPACT_ATOMS: atom_id res chain seq x y z
N MET A 1 14.92 -16.81 12.95
CA MET A 1 14.57 -15.59 12.18
C MET A 1 14.20 -15.99 10.76
N VAL A 2 13.09 -15.48 10.25
CA VAL A 2 12.76 -15.58 8.83
C VAL A 2 13.61 -14.53 8.11
N GLU A 3 14.55 -14.97 7.26
CA GLU A 3 15.59 -14.08 6.72
C GLU A 3 15.04 -13.03 5.74
N LYS A 4 13.96 -13.34 5.01
CA LYS A 4 13.37 -12.46 3.96
C LYS A 4 11.84 -12.52 3.93
N PRO A 5 11.14 -11.93 4.90
CA PRO A 5 9.67 -11.91 4.93
C PRO A 5 9.04 -11.35 3.64
N TYR A 6 9.67 -10.38 2.97
CA TYR A 6 9.20 -9.80 1.70
C TYR A 6 9.10 -10.79 0.53
N LEU A 7 9.70 -11.98 0.62
CA LEU A 7 9.61 -13.03 -0.41
C LEU A 7 8.46 -14.00 -0.17
N LEU A 8 7.80 -13.93 0.98
CA LEU A 8 6.72 -14.84 1.33
C LEU A 8 5.42 -14.44 0.64
N THR A 9 4.60 -15.44 0.33
CA THR A 9 3.22 -15.22 -0.10
C THR A 9 2.38 -14.65 1.04
N ALA A 10 1.27 -13.99 0.73
CA ALA A 10 0.35 -13.46 1.74
C ALA A 10 -0.12 -14.53 2.74
N THR A 11 -0.38 -15.76 2.27
CA THR A 11 -0.79 -16.87 3.15
C THR A 11 0.33 -17.30 4.09
N GLN A 12 1.58 -17.40 3.60
CA GLN A 12 2.73 -17.71 4.45
C GLN A 12 2.98 -16.62 5.50
N VAL A 13 2.90 -15.34 5.10
CA VAL A 13 3.02 -14.20 6.03
C VAL A 13 1.93 -14.26 7.09
N ARG A 14 0.67 -14.44 6.68
CA ARG A 14 -0.46 -14.57 7.60
C ARG A 14 -0.20 -15.67 8.63
N ASP A 15 0.25 -16.84 8.18
CA ASP A 15 0.46 -17.99 9.06
C ASP A 15 1.57 -17.74 10.10
N ILE A 16 2.65 -17.03 9.74
CA ILE A 16 3.72 -16.69 10.67
C ILE A 16 3.37 -15.52 11.60
N LEU A 17 2.56 -14.55 11.14
CA LEU A 17 2.01 -13.48 11.98
C LEU A 17 1.00 -14.02 12.99
N GLN A 18 0.13 -14.94 12.59
CA GLN A 18 -0.82 -15.60 13.50
C GLN A 18 -0.12 -16.42 14.59
N LYS A 19 1.07 -16.95 14.30
CA LYS A 19 1.90 -17.69 15.24
C LYS A 19 2.83 -16.77 16.07
N ASN A 20 2.76 -15.45 15.88
CA ASN A 20 3.69 -14.47 16.46
C ASN A 20 5.17 -14.85 16.25
N THR A 21 5.49 -15.49 15.13
CA THR A 21 6.87 -15.88 14.78
C THR A 21 7.70 -14.67 14.35
N ILE A 22 7.03 -13.66 13.80
CA ILE A 22 7.54 -12.32 13.53
C ILE A 22 6.48 -11.30 13.95
N THR A 23 6.89 -10.05 14.15
CA THR A 23 5.97 -8.93 14.35
C THR A 23 5.52 -8.33 13.01
N VAL A 24 4.43 -7.57 13.01
CA VAL A 24 3.99 -6.78 11.85
C VAL A 24 5.03 -5.71 11.53
N GLU A 25 5.65 -5.10 12.54
CA GLU A 25 6.74 -4.13 12.35
C GLU A 25 7.96 -4.75 11.63
N GLU A 26 8.39 -5.96 12.02
CA GLU A 26 9.48 -6.68 11.35
C GLU A 26 9.14 -6.97 9.87
N TYR A 27 7.89 -7.37 9.59
CA TYR A 27 7.42 -7.60 8.23
C TYR A 27 7.40 -6.30 7.41
N ALA A 28 6.91 -5.21 7.99
CA ALA A 28 6.86 -3.90 7.35
C ALA A 28 8.27 -3.38 7.00
N HIS A 29 9.23 -3.49 7.93
CA HIS A 29 10.64 -3.16 7.65
C HIS A 29 11.21 -3.96 6.48
N SER A 30 10.93 -5.26 6.44
CA SER A 30 11.36 -6.13 5.36
C SER A 30 10.83 -5.68 4.00
N LEU A 31 9.60 -5.18 3.92
CA LEU A 31 9.00 -4.69 2.68
C LEU A 31 9.54 -3.31 2.28
N LEU A 32 9.65 -2.38 3.22
CA LEU A 32 10.15 -1.04 2.97
C LEU A 32 11.60 -1.06 2.47
N ALA A 33 12.47 -1.89 3.07
CA ALA A 33 13.84 -2.06 2.60
C ALA A 33 13.89 -2.58 1.16
N ARG A 34 12.97 -3.48 0.80
CA ARG A 34 12.88 -4.03 -0.56
C ARG A 34 12.38 -2.98 -1.57
N ILE A 35 11.45 -2.13 -1.17
CA ILE A 35 10.95 -1.03 -2.00
C ILE A 35 12.08 -0.03 -2.25
N GLU A 36 12.79 0.38 -1.21
CA GLU A 36 13.92 1.31 -1.31
C GLU A 36 14.99 0.83 -2.31
N GLU A 37 15.33 -0.46 -2.29
CA GLU A 37 16.31 -1.07 -3.20
C GLU A 37 15.87 -1.04 -4.68
N ARG A 38 14.56 -1.07 -4.96
CA ARG A 38 14.03 -1.36 -6.30
C ARG A 38 13.30 -0.21 -6.98
N ASP A 39 12.68 0.66 -6.21
CA ASP A 39 11.68 1.57 -6.77
C ASP A 39 12.28 2.67 -7.65
N CYS A 40 13.58 2.93 -7.51
CA CYS A 40 14.31 3.78 -8.47
C CYS A 40 14.26 3.26 -9.91
N ILE A 41 14.09 1.95 -10.10
CA ILE A 41 13.97 1.29 -11.41
C ILE A 41 12.51 1.06 -11.76
N VAL A 42 11.72 0.49 -10.82
CA VAL A 42 10.33 0.06 -11.09
C VAL A 42 9.37 1.25 -11.14
N LYS A 43 9.59 2.27 -10.31
CA LYS A 43 8.76 3.47 -10.16
C LYS A 43 7.27 3.11 -9.95
N ALA A 44 7.02 2.16 -9.07
CA ALA A 44 5.68 1.63 -8.78
C ALA A 44 4.88 2.51 -7.82
N TRP A 45 5.54 3.25 -6.92
CA TRP A 45 4.85 4.00 -5.87
C TRP A 45 4.72 5.48 -6.23
N ALA A 46 3.48 5.92 -6.46
CA ALA A 46 3.18 7.35 -6.61
C ALA A 46 3.24 8.10 -5.26
N PHE A 47 2.92 7.38 -4.18
CA PHE A 47 2.99 7.85 -2.81
C PHE A 47 3.36 6.67 -1.90
N LEU A 48 4.25 6.91 -0.95
CA LEU A 48 4.62 5.98 0.10
C LEU A 48 5.14 6.79 1.29
N ASP A 49 4.54 6.60 2.47
CA ASP A 49 5.03 7.13 3.73
C ASP A 49 5.55 5.98 4.62
N PRO A 50 6.88 5.75 4.65
CA PRO A 50 7.46 4.69 5.47
C PRO A 50 7.19 4.85 6.96
N ALA A 51 7.14 6.09 7.47
CA ALA A 51 6.93 6.35 8.89
C ALA A 51 5.49 5.98 9.31
N PHE A 52 4.51 6.33 8.46
CA PHE A 52 3.12 5.95 8.66
C PHE A 52 2.92 4.43 8.60
N VAL A 53 3.56 3.74 7.65
CA VAL A 53 3.51 2.27 7.57
C VAL A 53 4.04 1.63 8.85
N LEU A 54 5.18 2.13 9.37
CA LEU A 54 5.77 1.60 10.60
C LEU A 54 4.96 1.94 11.85
N SER A 55 4.33 3.12 11.93
CA SER A 55 3.46 3.44 13.08
C SER A 55 2.23 2.52 13.11
N GLN A 56 1.58 2.31 11.98
CA GLN A 56 0.45 1.38 11.84
C GLN A 56 0.85 -0.06 12.20
N ALA A 57 2.04 -0.50 11.74
CA ALA A 57 2.55 -1.83 12.05
C ALA A 57 2.72 -2.04 13.57
N ARG A 58 3.32 -1.06 14.27
CA ARG A 58 3.44 -1.09 15.74
C ARG A 58 2.09 -1.16 16.42
N GLU A 59 1.11 -0.35 16.00
CA GLU A 59 -0.23 -0.37 16.57
C GLU A 59 -0.90 -1.75 16.41
N LEU A 60 -0.72 -2.39 15.25
CA LEU A 60 -1.23 -3.74 15.00
C LEU A 60 -0.60 -4.79 15.92
N ASP A 61 0.70 -4.68 16.22
CA ASP A 61 1.39 -5.63 17.11
C ASP A 61 0.79 -5.64 18.54
N TRP A 62 0.18 -4.54 18.99
CA TRP A 62 -0.50 -4.45 20.28
C TRP A 62 -1.90 -5.09 20.32
N ILE A 63 -2.48 -5.44 19.17
CA ILE A 63 -3.83 -6.02 19.12
C ILE A 63 -3.79 -7.48 19.61
N PRO A 64 -4.60 -7.86 20.61
CA PRO A 64 -4.71 -9.23 21.10
C PRO A 64 -5.10 -10.22 19.99
N GLN A 65 -4.55 -11.42 20.02
CA GLN A 65 -4.68 -12.39 18.93
C GLN A 65 -6.13 -12.79 18.62
N ASP A 66 -6.99 -12.86 19.63
CA ASP A 66 -8.43 -13.14 19.54
C ASP A 66 -9.22 -11.99 18.89
N GLN A 67 -8.64 -10.81 18.77
CA GLN A 67 -9.23 -9.62 18.14
C GLN A 67 -8.70 -9.37 16.72
N ARG A 68 -7.80 -10.22 16.20
CA ARG A 68 -7.19 -10.06 14.88
C ARG A 68 -8.10 -10.60 13.78
N GLY A 69 -8.39 -9.76 12.79
CA GLY A 69 -9.13 -10.15 11.58
C GLY A 69 -8.26 -10.96 10.59
N PRO A 70 -8.88 -11.50 9.51
CA PRO A 70 -8.20 -12.39 8.55
C PRO A 70 -7.06 -11.73 7.75
N LEU A 71 -7.02 -10.40 7.70
CA LEU A 71 -5.96 -9.62 7.04
C LEU A 71 -5.03 -8.90 8.02
N HIS A 72 -5.10 -9.21 9.31
CA HIS A 72 -4.29 -8.54 10.31
C HIS A 72 -2.79 -8.62 9.97
N GLY A 73 -2.13 -7.46 9.92
CA GLY A 73 -0.70 -7.33 9.63
C GLY A 73 -0.28 -7.55 8.18
N LEU A 74 -1.21 -7.89 7.26
CA LEU A 74 -0.89 -7.98 5.84
C LEU A 74 -0.80 -6.58 5.23
N VAL A 75 0.36 -6.27 4.66
CA VAL A 75 0.59 -5.04 3.91
C VAL A 75 -0.01 -5.17 2.51
N ILE A 76 -0.65 -4.10 2.04
CA ILE A 76 -1.27 -4.01 0.72
C ILE A 76 -0.81 -2.74 0.01
N GLY A 77 -0.61 -2.83 -1.31
CA GLY A 77 -0.48 -1.66 -2.18
C GLY A 77 -1.82 -1.31 -2.78
N ILE A 78 -2.19 -0.02 -2.75
CA ILE A 78 -3.44 0.49 -3.30
C ILE A 78 -3.15 1.27 -4.58
N LYS A 79 -3.96 1.04 -5.62
CA LYS A 79 -3.85 1.80 -6.86
C LYS A 79 -4.32 3.24 -6.64
N ASP A 80 -3.56 4.20 -7.14
CA ASP A 80 -3.74 5.65 -7.00
C ASP A 80 -5.10 6.21 -7.47
N ILE A 81 -5.84 5.49 -8.31
CA ILE A 81 -7.22 5.86 -8.69
C ILE A 81 -8.26 5.56 -7.60
N MET A 82 -7.86 4.95 -6.49
CA MET A 82 -8.73 4.57 -5.38
C MET A 82 -8.55 5.52 -4.22
N ASN A 83 -9.65 5.99 -3.64
CA ASN A 83 -9.61 6.91 -2.50
C ASN A 83 -9.01 6.27 -1.25
N THR A 84 -7.99 6.93 -0.71
CA THR A 84 -7.33 6.63 0.58
C THR A 84 -7.50 7.84 1.52
N LYS A 85 -7.95 7.61 2.76
CA LYS A 85 -8.24 8.70 3.71
C LYS A 85 -6.94 9.36 4.17
N GLY A 86 -6.84 10.69 4.06
CA GLY A 86 -5.67 11.47 4.49
C GLY A 86 -4.68 11.77 3.37
N GLU A 87 -4.85 11.16 2.19
CA GLU A 87 -4.03 11.43 1.01
C GLU A 87 -4.78 12.39 0.08
N SER A 88 -4.10 13.46 -0.31
CA SER A 88 -4.45 14.21 -1.51
C SER A 88 -3.94 13.41 -2.70
N ILE A 89 -4.71 12.42 -3.15
CA ILE A 89 -4.54 11.95 -4.53
C ILE A 89 -4.64 13.23 -5.37
N SER A 90 -3.66 13.52 -6.23
CA SER A 90 -3.78 14.68 -7.10
C SER A 90 -5.14 14.56 -7.79
N ASP A 91 -6.06 15.50 -7.53
CA ASP A 91 -7.42 15.54 -8.07
C ASP A 91 -7.39 15.83 -9.58
N LYS A 92 -6.53 15.12 -10.32
CA LYS A 92 -6.47 15.08 -11.77
C LYS A 92 -7.59 14.16 -12.22
N THR A 93 -8.81 14.69 -12.20
CA THR A 93 -9.92 14.02 -12.84
C THR A 93 -9.81 14.24 -14.33
N TYR A 94 -9.59 13.15 -15.07
CA TYR A 94 -9.61 13.19 -16.53
C TYR A 94 -11.03 12.95 -17.02
N THR A 95 -11.60 13.95 -17.69
CA THR A 95 -12.87 13.78 -18.41
C THR A 95 -12.58 13.37 -19.84
N LYS A 96 -13.18 12.26 -20.29
CA LYS A 96 -13.22 11.90 -21.70
C LYS A 96 -14.37 12.64 -22.37
N GLN A 97 -14.05 13.50 -23.32
CA GLN A 97 -15.04 14.17 -24.17
C GLN A 97 -15.01 13.53 -25.56
N HIS A 98 -16.19 13.23 -26.09
CA HIS A 98 -16.34 12.78 -27.48
C HIS A 98 -16.37 14.02 -28.37
N LYS A 99 -15.44 14.13 -29.31
CA LYS A 99 -15.41 15.23 -30.28
C LYS A 99 -16.39 14.94 -31.42
N GLU A 100 -16.91 16.00 -32.03
CA GLU A 100 -17.81 15.91 -33.20
C GLU A 100 -17.16 15.17 -34.39
N ASN A 101 -15.83 15.16 -34.47
CA ASN A 101 -15.07 14.42 -35.49
C ASN A 101 -14.90 12.91 -35.17
N GLY A 102 -15.56 12.39 -34.13
CA GLY A 102 -15.52 10.98 -33.75
C GLY A 102 -14.27 10.57 -32.96
N LEU A 103 -13.40 11.51 -32.60
CA LEU A 103 -12.20 11.24 -31.80
C LEU A 103 -12.45 11.52 -30.31
N TRP A 104 -11.77 10.74 -29.47
CA TRP A 104 -11.80 10.95 -28.02
C TRP A 104 -10.70 11.93 -27.60
N GLU A 105 -11.04 12.90 -26.75
CA GLU A 105 -10.07 13.76 -26.09
C GLU A 105 -10.16 13.60 -24.58
N THR A 106 -9.00 13.51 -23.93
CA THR A 106 -8.88 13.54 -22.48
C THR A 106 -8.52 14.95 -22.06
N LYS A 107 -9.37 15.59 -21.25
CA LYS A 107 -9.03 16.86 -20.59
C LYS A 107 -8.76 16.62 -19.12
N GLU A 108 -7.64 17.15 -18.64
CA GLU A 108 -7.38 17.26 -17.21
C GLU A 108 -8.30 18.36 -16.66
N THR A 109 -9.11 18.00 -15.68
CA THR A 109 -10.00 18.92 -14.97
C THR A 109 -9.52 18.99 -13.53
N SER A 110 -9.03 20.15 -13.10
CA SER A 110 -8.75 20.37 -11.68
C SER A 110 -10.07 20.69 -10.99
N GLN A 111 -10.52 19.80 -10.10
CA GLN A 111 -11.51 20.20 -9.10
C GLN A 111 -10.75 20.90 -7.97
N GLN A 112 -10.95 22.22 -7.83
CA GLN A 112 -10.60 22.91 -6.58
C GLN A 112 -11.66 22.54 -5.55
N LYS A 113 -11.21 21.98 -4.42
CA LYS A 113 -12.04 21.84 -3.21
C LYS A 113 -12.46 23.20 -2.67
#